data_AF-A0A3R9QTB9-F1
#
_entry.id   AF-A0A3R9QTB9-F1
#
_cell.length_a   1.000
_cell.length_b   1.000
_cell.length_c   1.000
_cell.angle_alpha   90.00
_cell.angle_beta   90.00
_cell.angle_gamma   90.00
#
_symmetry.space_group_name_H-M   'P 1'
#
loop_
_entity.id
_entity.type
_entity.pdbx_description
1 polymer ?
#
loop_
_entity_poly.entity_id
_entity_poly.type
_entity_poly.pdbx_seq_one_letter_code
_entity_poly.pdbx_strand_id
1 'polypeptide(L)'
;MAEKRQRIHLDASALICCIHAKVALKLQGKPEKDEVKYGNRLLYRLKEEKKNPEVSVVVSSEALGETLLKLLERYDKQDFIECTVALWDIFHDLELEYIPARKEANEIAIEIAKRVI
;
A
#
# COMPACT_ATOMS: atom_id res chain seq x y z
N MET A 1 -9.28 9.25 26.25
CA MET A 1 -7.96 8.63 26.00
C MET A 1 -7.98 8.13 24.57
N ALA A 2 -7.12 8.63 23.70
CA ALA A 2 -7.03 8.11 22.33
C ALA A 2 -6.23 6.81 22.38
N GLU A 3 -6.89 5.67 22.14
CA GLU A 3 -6.20 4.39 21.97
C GLU A 3 -5.23 4.52 20.79
N LYS A 4 -3.95 4.22 21.06
CA LYS A 4 -2.85 4.46 20.13
C LYS A 4 -2.86 3.35 19.09
N ARG A 5 -3.68 3.50 18.04
CA ARG A 5 -3.70 2.57 16.90
C ARG A 5 -2.30 2.44 16.30
N GLN A 6 -1.80 1.22 16.22
CA GLN A 6 -0.59 0.87 15.48
C GLN A 6 -0.84 1.10 13.99
N ARG A 7 0.09 1.77 13.31
CA ARG A 7 -0.03 2.07 11.88
C ARG A 7 1.04 1.36 11.08
N ILE A 8 0.61 0.66 10.03
CA ILE A 8 1.48 0.03 9.05
C ILE A 8 1.44 0.90 7.79
N HIS A 9 2.56 1.55 7.50
CA HIS A 9 2.69 2.43 6.34
C HIS A 9 3.10 1.61 5.12
N LEU A 10 2.35 1.75 4.02
CA LEU A 10 2.71 1.18 2.73
C LEU A 10 3.39 2.23 1.86
N ASP A 11 4.65 1.98 1.52
CA ASP A 11 5.35 2.74 0.49
C ASP A 11 4.89 2.34 -0.93
N ALA A 12 5.34 3.11 -1.92
CA ALA A 12 4.96 2.89 -3.31
C ALA A 12 5.41 1.51 -3.84
N SER A 13 6.60 1.05 -3.47
CA SER A 13 7.14 -0.24 -3.95
C SER A 13 6.33 -1.42 -3.41
N ALA A 14 5.94 -1.37 -2.15
CA ALA A 14 5.10 -2.35 -1.50
C ALA A 14 3.70 -2.37 -2.11
N LEU A 15 3.13 -1.18 -2.38
CA LEU A 15 1.82 -1.04 -3.00
C LEU A 15 1.80 -1.57 -4.44
N ILE A 16 2.82 -1.27 -5.25
CA ILE A 16 2.99 -1.82 -6.60
C ILE A 16 3.05 -3.35 -6.57
N CYS A 17 3.83 -3.93 -5.65
CA CYS A 17 3.88 -5.39 -5.52
C CYS A 17 2.52 -6.00 -5.16
N CYS A 18 1.77 -5.37 -4.25
CA CYS A 18 0.40 -5.79 -3.91
C CYS A 18 -0.53 -5.74 -5.14
N ILE A 19 -0.44 -4.69 -5.96
CA ILE A 19 -1.19 -4.57 -7.21
C ILE A 19 -0.82 -5.70 -8.16
N HIS A 20 0.47 -5.88 -8.45
CA HIS A 20 0.97 -6.95 -9.30
C HIS A 20 0.50 -8.32 -8.82
N ALA A 21 0.46 -8.57 -7.52
CA ALA A 21 -0.06 -9.82 -6.97
C ALA A 21 -1.54 -10.07 -7.31
N LYS A 22 -2.38 -9.03 -7.31
CA LYS A 22 -3.81 -9.14 -7.67
C LYS A 22 -4.04 -9.29 -9.17
N VAL A 23 -3.20 -8.69 -10.02
CA VAL A 23 -3.42 -8.65 -11.48
C VAL A 23 -2.43 -9.49 -12.29
N ALA A 24 -1.55 -10.26 -11.64
CA ALA A 24 -0.50 -11.04 -12.29
C ALA A 24 -0.99 -11.93 -13.46
N LEU A 25 -2.23 -12.45 -13.37
CA LEU A 25 -2.83 -13.30 -14.39
C LEU A 25 -3.57 -12.53 -15.49
N LYS A 26 -3.82 -11.23 -15.28
CA LYS A 26 -4.56 -10.35 -16.19
C LYS A 26 -3.65 -9.47 -17.04
N LEU A 27 -2.49 -9.08 -16.51
CA LEU A 27 -1.57 -8.16 -17.19
C LEU A 27 -0.86 -8.82 -18.38
N GLN A 28 -0.80 -8.09 -19.48
CA GLN A 28 0.01 -8.48 -20.64
C GLN A 28 1.49 -8.19 -20.40
N GLY A 29 1.79 -7.02 -19.82
CA GLY A 29 3.07 -6.69 -19.20
C GLY A 29 3.25 -7.55 -17.96
N LYS A 30 3.77 -8.77 -18.13
CA LYS A 30 3.91 -9.72 -17.02
C LYS A 30 4.76 -9.11 -15.90
N PRO A 31 4.21 -8.93 -14.68
CA PRO A 31 5.00 -8.49 -13.55
C PRO A 31 6.10 -9.50 -13.21
N GLU A 32 7.13 -9.05 -12.51
CA GLU A 32 8.20 -9.96 -12.11
C GLU A 32 7.68 -10.97 -11.08
N LYS A 33 8.10 -12.23 -11.19
CA LYS A 33 7.63 -13.31 -10.30
C LYS A 33 7.90 -13.01 -8.83
N ASP A 34 8.99 -12.33 -8.52
CA ASP A 34 9.37 -12.03 -7.14
C ASP A 34 8.56 -10.85 -6.57
N GLU A 35 8.22 -9.84 -7.39
CA GLU A 35 7.24 -8.80 -7.03
C GLU A 35 5.88 -9.43 -6.68
N VAL A 36 5.40 -10.36 -7.52
CA VAL A 36 4.13 -11.07 -7.30
C VAL A 36 4.17 -11.92 -6.03
N LYS A 37 5.25 -12.66 -5.78
CA LYS A 37 5.41 -13.45 -4.54
C LYS A 37 5.49 -12.57 -3.29
N TYR A 38 6.18 -11.44 -3.38
CA TYR A 38 6.27 -10.48 -2.28
C TYR A 38 4.90 -9.88 -2.00
N GLY A 39 4.20 -9.38 -3.03
CA GLY A 39 2.87 -8.81 -2.90
C GLY A 39 1.84 -9.79 -2.31
N ASN A 40 1.84 -11.06 -2.74
CA ASN A 40 0.96 -12.08 -2.17
C ASN A 40 1.20 -12.29 -0.66
N ARG A 41 2.47 -12.41 -0.25
CA ARG A 41 2.84 -12.55 1.16
C ARG A 41 2.45 -11.33 1.97
N LEU A 42 2.69 -10.14 1.43
CA LEU A 42 2.37 -8.88 2.08
C LEU A 42 0.85 -8.71 2.26
N LEU A 43 0.05 -8.95 1.22
CA LEU A 43 -1.41 -8.88 1.29
C LEU A 43 -1.97 -9.86 2.33
N TYR A 44 -1.47 -11.10 2.36
CA TYR A 44 -1.88 -12.08 3.38
C TYR A 44 -1.58 -11.55 4.78
N ARG A 45 -0.35 -11.08 5.02
CA ARG A 45 0.05 -10.52 6.32
C ARG A 45 -0.82 -9.33 6.72
N LEU A 46 -1.04 -8.37 5.83
CA LEU A 46 -1.85 -7.18 6.13
C LEU A 46 -3.29 -7.53 6.47
N LYS A 47 -3.88 -8.53 5.79
CA LYS A 47 -5.22 -9.04 6.10
C LYS A 47 -5.29 -9.69 7.49
N GLU A 48 -4.26 -10.43 7.87
CA GLU A 48 -4.18 -11.03 9.22
C GLU A 48 -4.02 -9.96 10.31
N GLU A 49 -3.13 -8.99 10.11
CA GLU A 49 -2.91 -7.88 11.06
C GLU A 49 -4.16 -7.02 11.23
N LYS A 50 -4.92 -6.80 10.14
CA LYS A 50 -6.19 -6.04 10.14
C LYS A 50 -7.33 -6.71 10.92
N LYS A 51 -7.21 -7.98 11.31
CA LYS A 51 -8.15 -8.60 12.25
C LYS A 51 -8.08 -7.94 13.64
N ASN A 52 -6.96 -7.27 13.95
CA ASN A 52 -6.83 -6.45 15.14
C ASN A 52 -7.34 -5.02 14.86
N PRO A 53 -8.41 -4.55 15.52
CA PRO A 53 -8.96 -3.20 15.30
C PRO A 53 -7.99 -2.07 15.72
N GLU A 54 -6.97 -2.39 16.51
CA GLU A 54 -5.90 -1.46 16.89
C GLU A 54 -4.88 -1.25 15.76
N VAL A 55 -4.92 -2.06 14.68
CA VAL A 55 -4.00 -1.94 13.55
C VAL A 55 -4.68 -1.24 12.38
N SER A 56 -4.09 -0.15 11.92
CA SER A 56 -4.47 0.51 10.68
C SER A 56 -3.37 0.35 9.63
N VAL A 57 -3.79 0.14 8.38
CA VAL A 57 -2.89 0.10 7.22
C VAL A 57 -3.13 1.40 6.47
N VAL A 58 -2.05 2.17 6.29
CA VAL A 58 -2.11 3.53 5.81
C VAL A 58 -1.26 3.70 4.56
N VAL A 59 -1.70 4.55 3.65
CA VAL A 59 -0.94 4.97 2.47
C VAL A 59 -0.92 6.48 2.40
N SER A 60 0.25 7.03 2.10
CA SER A 60 0.40 8.46 1.99
C SER A 60 0.04 8.97 0.60
N SER A 61 -0.28 10.26 0.50
CA SER A 61 -0.50 10.95 -0.77
C SER A 61 0.70 10.85 -1.72
N GLU A 62 1.91 10.86 -1.17
CA GLU A 62 3.15 10.75 -1.92
C GLU A 62 3.37 9.34 -2.45
N ALA A 63 3.22 8.32 -1.58
CA ALA A 63 3.32 6.92 -1.99
C ALA A 63 2.27 6.55 -3.05
N LEU A 64 1.04 7.07 -2.92
CA LEU A 64 -0.01 6.87 -3.90
C LEU A 64 0.33 7.53 -5.25
N GLY A 65 0.81 8.77 -5.22
CA GLY A 65 1.22 9.49 -6.43
C GLY A 65 2.37 8.79 -7.16
N GLU A 66 3.40 8.37 -6.43
CA GLU A 66 4.54 7.63 -6.99
C GLU A 66 4.10 6.27 -7.56
N THR A 67 3.18 5.57 -6.89
CA THR A 67 2.62 4.32 -7.38
C THR A 67 1.93 4.52 -8.73
N LEU A 68 1.04 5.50 -8.83
CA LEU A 68 0.29 5.79 -10.05
C LEU A 68 1.23 6.19 -11.20
N LEU A 69 2.23 7.03 -10.92
CA LEU A 69 3.22 7.44 -11.91
C LEU A 69 4.00 6.23 -12.46
N LYS A 70 4.54 5.38 -11.58
CA LYS A 70 5.31 4.20 -11.99
C LYS A 70 4.49 3.19 -12.79
N LEU A 71 3.22 2.99 -12.42
CA LEU A 71 2.33 2.12 -13.18
C LEU A 71 2.02 2.69 -14.57
N LEU A 72 1.83 4.01 -14.67
CA LEU A 72 1.59 4.69 -15.94
C LEU A 72 2.81 4.63 -16.87
N GLU A 73 4.02 4.69 -16.32
CA GLU A 73 5.27 4.56 -17.08
C GLU A 73 5.56 3.13 -17.53
N ARG A 74 5.19 2.13 -16.71
CA ARG A 74 5.51 0.71 -16.94
C ARG A 74 4.52 -0.01 -17.83
N TYR A 75 3.25 0.39 -17.82
CA TYR A 75 2.17 -0.34 -18.47
C TYR A 75 1.47 0.49 -19.54
N ASP A 76 0.91 -0.20 -20.54
CA ASP A 76 0.02 0.44 -21.48
C ASP A 76 -1.30 0.86 -20.82
N LYS A 77 -2.15 1.54 -21.58
CA LYS A 77 -3.42 2.06 -21.07
C LYS A 77 -4.32 0.96 -20.49
N GLN A 78 -4.37 -0.23 -21.09
CA GLN A 78 -5.28 -1.29 -20.66
C GLN A 78 -4.75 -1.94 -19.37
N ASP A 79 -3.47 -2.28 -19.33
CA ASP A 79 -2.81 -2.84 -18.16
C ASP A 79 -2.80 -1.84 -16.98
N PHE A 80 -2.64 -0.54 -17.26
CA PHE A 80 -2.77 0.52 -16.25
C PHE A 80 -4.18 0.57 -15.63
N ILE A 81 -5.24 0.41 -16.45
CA ILE A 81 -6.62 0.35 -15.94
C ILE A 81 -6.80 -0.86 -15.02
N GLU A 82 -6.31 -2.05 -15.40
CA GLU A 82 -6.35 -3.23 -14.53
C GLU A 82 -5.61 -2.98 -13.20
N CYS A 83 -4.45 -2.32 -13.26
CA CYS A 83 -3.68 -1.95 -12.06
C CYS A 83 -4.45 -0.98 -11.14
N THR A 84 -5.14 0.01 -11.71
CA THR A 84 -5.93 0.98 -10.91
C THR A 84 -7.20 0.35 -10.30
N VAL A 85 -7.85 -0.59 -11.00
CA VAL A 85 -8.94 -1.39 -10.43
C VAL A 85 -8.44 -2.22 -9.24
N ALA A 86 -7.30 -2.89 -9.40
CA ALA A 86 -6.73 -3.70 -8.32
C ALA A 86 -6.24 -2.85 -7.14
N LEU A 87 -5.74 -1.65 -7.38
CA LEU A 87 -5.46 -0.68 -6.33
C LEU A 87 -6.73 -0.36 -5.53
N TRP A 88 -7.87 -0.15 -6.21
CA TRP A 88 -9.15 0.09 -5.55
C TRP A 88 -9.62 -1.13 -4.74
N ASP A 89 -9.46 -2.34 -5.27
CA ASP A 89 -9.75 -3.57 -4.53
C ASP A 89 -8.87 -3.72 -3.29
N ILE A 90 -7.60 -3.31 -3.35
CA ILE A 90 -6.70 -3.32 -2.19
C ILE A 90 -7.18 -2.33 -1.13
N PHE A 91 -7.58 -1.12 -1.55
CA PHE A 91 -8.15 -0.12 -0.65
C PHE A 91 -9.38 -0.64 0.09
N HIS A 92 -10.25 -1.35 -0.62
CA HIS A 92 -11.44 -1.95 -0.05
C HIS A 92 -11.11 -3.13 0.87
N ASP A 93 -10.33 -4.10 0.38
CA ASP A 93 -9.97 -5.32 1.13
C ASP A 93 -9.25 -5.04 2.46
N LEU A 94 -8.43 -4.00 2.50
CA LEU A 94 -7.62 -3.66 3.67
C LEU A 94 -8.21 -2.51 4.48
N GLU A 95 -9.31 -1.90 4.05
CA GLU A 95 -9.82 -0.64 4.61
C GLU A 95 -8.67 0.37 4.77
N LEU A 96 -7.95 0.62 3.68
CA LEU A 96 -6.77 1.48 3.70
C LEU A 96 -7.14 2.91 4.06
N GLU A 97 -6.43 3.45 5.05
CA GLU A 97 -6.56 4.85 5.44
C GLU A 97 -5.62 5.71 4.58
N TYR A 98 -6.20 6.67 3.86
CA TYR A 98 -5.44 7.69 3.15
C TYR A 98 -4.97 8.79 4.10
N ILE A 99 -3.68 9.09 4.08
CA ILE A 99 -3.07 10.11 4.95
C ILE A 99 -2.30 11.15 4.11
N PRO A 100 -2.54 12.45 4.30
CA PRO A 100 -1.72 13.48 3.65
C PRO A 100 -0.26 13.40 4.13
N ALA A 101 0.72 13.55 3.23
CA ALA A 101 2.15 13.43 3.56
C ALA A 101 2.60 14.32 4.75
N ARG A 102 2.03 15.53 4.90
CA ARG A 102 2.32 16.40 6.06
C ARG A 102 1.91 15.78 7.40
N LYS A 103 0.80 15.04 7.43
CA LYS A 103 0.31 14.36 8.64
C LYS A 103 1.21 13.17 8.97
N GLU A 104 1.66 12.44 7.97
CA GLU A 104 2.61 11.33 8.13
C GLU A 104 3.97 11.80 8.67
N ALA A 105 4.56 12.84 8.07
CA ALA A 105 5.83 13.40 8.55
C ALA A 105 5.76 13.81 10.03
N ASN A 106 4.64 14.41 10.44
CA ASN A 106 4.40 14.78 11.84
C ASN A 106 4.26 13.56 12.76
N GLU A 107 3.57 12.50 12.31
CA GLU A 107 3.39 11.27 13.09
C GLU A 107 4.70 10.51 13.26
N ILE A 108 5.50 10.41 12.20
CA ILE A 108 6.84 9.81 12.25
C ILE A 108 7.73 10.61 13.20
N ALA A 109 7.73 11.94 13.10
CA ALA A 109 8.47 12.81 14.01
C ALA A 109 8.07 12.61 15.48
N ILE A 110 6.76 12.49 15.76
CA ILE A 110 6.24 12.19 17.10
C ILE A 110 6.72 10.81 17.58
N GLU A 111 6.70 9.79 16.73
CA GLU A 111 7.12 8.44 17.12
C GLU A 111 8.62 8.34 17.38
N ILE A 112 9.44 9.05 16.59
CA ILE A 112 10.87 9.19 16.83
C ILE A 112 11.10 9.90 18.16
N ALA A 113 10.42 11.02 18.41
CA ALA A 113 10.55 11.77 19.65
C ALA A 113 10.22 10.93 20.90
N LYS A 114 9.22 10.04 20.83
CA LYS A 114 8.85 9.11 21.92
C LYS A 114 9.91 8.07 22.25
N ARG A 115 10.88 7.82 21.37
CA ARG A 115 11.97 6.85 21.60
C ARG A 115 13.22 7.48 22.18
N VAL A 116 13.29 8.82 22.22
CA VAL A 116 14.47 9.60 22.64
C VAL A 116 14.29 10.20 24.05
N ILE A 117 13.07 10.16 24.60
CA ILE A 117 12.72 10.56 25.97
C ILE A 117 12.48 9.30 26.80
#